data_AF-A0A7G2E641-F1
#
_entry.id   AF-A0A7G2E641-F1
#
_cell.length_a   1.000
_cell.length_b   1.000
_cell.length_c   1.000
_cell.angle_alpha   90.00
_cell.angle_beta   90.00
_cell.angle_gamma   90.00
#
_symmetry.space_group_name_H-M   'P 1'
#
loop_
_entity.id
_entity.type
_entity.pdbx_description
1 polymer ?
#
loop_
_entity_poly.entity_id
_entity_poly.type
_entity_poly.pdbx_seq_one_letter_code
_entity_poly.pdbx_strand_id
1 'polypeptide(L)'
;MDHFGGVVGAPWVFPSFVIPLEYLTFEAIPVLKKTFRENVSNAHAHRKCPRMCKMKFKASKMKGFSLREIYDCLGTTKDIHSILTPSSRETRLLDRITDVDNGWNDVDDPIADG
;
A
#
# COMPACT_ATOMS: atom_id res chain seq x y z
N MET A 1 12.19 17.58 5.57
CA MET A 1 11.03 18.20 4.93
C MET A 1 10.99 19.62 5.44
N ASP A 2 11.72 20.52 4.80
CA ASP A 2 11.82 21.92 5.26
C ASP A 2 11.94 22.84 4.05
N HIS A 3 10.87 22.86 3.25
CA HIS A 3 10.89 23.51 1.94
C HIS A 3 10.00 24.75 1.85
N PHE A 4 9.40 25.22 2.96
CA PHE A 4 8.43 26.34 2.92
C PHE A 4 8.47 27.29 4.13
N GLY A 5 9.52 27.30 4.95
CA GLY A 5 9.69 28.32 6.00
C GLY A 5 8.62 28.34 7.10
N GLY A 6 7.78 27.31 7.19
CA GLY A 6 6.86 27.09 8.30
C GLY A 6 7.48 26.15 9.32
N VAL A 7 7.51 26.56 10.59
CA VAL A 7 7.91 25.66 11.69
C VAL A 7 6.79 24.66 11.92
N VAL A 8 6.98 23.42 11.47
CA VAL A 8 6.10 22.31 11.82
C VAL A 8 6.31 22.05 13.31
N GLY A 9 5.32 22.38 14.14
CA GLY A 9 5.29 21.97 15.55
C GLY A 9 5.46 20.46 15.66
N ALA A 10 6.04 19.99 16.77
CA ALA A 10 6.42 18.58 16.95
C ALA A 10 5.33 17.65 16.41
N PRO A 11 5.62 16.81 15.40
CA PRO A 11 4.60 16.01 14.74
C PRO A 11 3.91 15.12 15.77
N TRP A 12 2.61 15.35 15.98
CA TRP A 12 1.73 14.46 16.74
C TRP A 12 1.33 13.25 15.89
N VAL A 13 2.27 12.74 15.11
CA VAL A 13 2.13 11.51 14.34
C VAL A 13 3.28 10.62 14.76
N PHE A 14 2.95 9.40 15.16
CA PHE A 14 3.95 8.37 15.41
C PHE A 14 4.83 8.26 14.16
N PRO A 15 6.15 8.57 14.23
CA PRO A 15 7.04 8.52 13.06
C PRO A 15 7.05 7.14 12.39
N SER A 16 6.65 6.11 13.16
CA SER A 16 6.47 4.74 12.74
C SER A 16 5.17 4.44 11.99
N PHE A 17 4.25 5.39 11.77
CA PHE A 17 2.98 5.16 11.06
C PHE A 17 3.02 5.50 9.56
N VAL A 18 3.85 6.48 9.16
CA VAL A 18 4.03 6.88 7.76
C VAL A 18 4.72 5.77 6.95
N ILE A 19 5.75 5.15 7.54
CA ILE A 19 6.53 4.07 6.89
C ILE A 19 5.65 2.85 6.55
N PRO A 20 4.76 2.36 7.44
CA PRO A 20 3.80 1.32 7.11
C PRO A 20 2.89 1.67 5.94
N LEU A 21 2.31 2.87 5.89
CA LEU A 21 1.36 3.26 4.83
C LEU A 21 2.03 3.32 3.45
N GLU A 22 3.21 3.93 3.36
CA GLU A 22 3.99 3.95 2.11
C GLU A 22 4.22 2.52 1.60
N TYR A 23 4.58 1.61 2.51
CA TYR A 23 4.89 0.24 2.18
C TYR A 23 3.67 -0.57 1.69
N LEU A 24 2.45 -0.21 2.12
CA LEU A 24 1.23 -0.82 1.59
C LEU A 24 1.05 -0.53 0.10
N THR A 25 1.34 0.70 -0.35
CA THR A 25 1.24 1.08 -1.76
C THR A 25 2.20 0.25 -2.63
N PHE A 26 3.44 0.07 -2.18
CA PHE A 26 4.43 -0.81 -2.84
C PHE A 26 4.10 -2.30 -2.69
N GLU A 27 3.02 -2.68 -2.01
CA GLU A 27 2.55 -4.06 -1.96
C GLU A 27 1.30 -4.30 -2.80
N ALA A 28 0.36 -3.37 -2.72
CA ALA A 28 -0.92 -3.42 -3.43
C ALA A 28 -0.71 -3.22 -4.93
N ILE A 29 0.24 -2.37 -5.34
CA ILE A 29 0.55 -2.12 -6.75
C ILE A 29 1.67 -3.07 -7.21
N PRO A 30 1.39 -4.06 -8.10
CA PRO A 30 2.35 -5.11 -8.43
C PRO A 30 3.63 -4.60 -9.11
N VAL A 31 3.50 -3.60 -9.98
CA VAL A 31 4.65 -3.04 -10.70
C VAL A 31 5.62 -2.39 -9.73
N LEU A 32 5.12 -1.63 -8.75
CA LEU A 32 5.93 -1.03 -7.70
C LEU A 32 6.58 -2.10 -6.81
N LYS A 33 5.81 -3.14 -6.42
CA LYS A 33 6.32 -4.26 -5.62
C LYS A 33 7.51 -4.94 -6.28
N LYS A 34 7.38 -5.29 -7.56
CA LYS A 34 8.42 -5.99 -8.33
C LYS A 34 9.67 -5.12 -8.55
N THR A 35 9.46 -3.83 -8.81
CA THR A 35 10.55 -2.91 -9.13
C THR A 35 11.34 -2.53 -7.89
N PHE A 36 10.67 -2.15 -6.80
CA PHE A 36 11.32 -1.51 -5.65
C PHE A 36 11.55 -2.42 -4.45
N ARG A 37 10.92 -3.60 -4.39
CA ARG A 37 11.02 -4.51 -3.23
C ARG A 37 11.58 -5.87 -3.60
N GLU A 38 12.12 -6.53 -2.58
CA GLU A 38 12.66 -7.89 -2.66
C GLU A 38 12.34 -8.68 -1.39
N ASN A 39 12.36 -10.00 -1.51
CA ASN A 39 12.21 -10.88 -0.35
C ASN A 39 13.47 -10.80 0.52
N VAL A 40 13.27 -10.86 1.84
CA VAL A 40 14.39 -11.03 2.77
C VAL A 40 14.91 -12.45 2.61
N SER A 41 16.20 -12.63 2.34
CA SER A 41 16.85 -13.92 2.03
C SER A 41 16.60 -15.03 3.06
N ASN A 42 16.34 -14.66 4.31
CA ASN A 42 16.02 -15.59 5.41
C ASN A 42 14.51 -15.73 5.69
N ALA A 43 13.62 -15.49 4.72
CA ALA A 43 12.17 -15.57 4.92
C ALA A 43 11.70 -16.90 5.58
N HIS A 44 12.44 -18.00 5.41
CA HIS A 44 12.20 -19.28 6.07
C HIS A 44 12.48 -19.28 7.59
N ALA A 45 13.40 -18.45 8.10
CA ALA A 45 13.62 -18.23 9.53
C ALA A 45 12.49 -17.42 10.20
N HIS A 46 11.60 -16.83 9.39
CA HIS A 46 10.63 -15.80 9.77
C HIS A 46 9.18 -16.22 9.53
N ARG A 47 8.84 -17.52 9.67
CA ARG A 47 7.44 -18.00 9.54
C ARG A 47 6.48 -17.24 10.48
N LYS A 48 6.94 -16.88 11.67
CA LYS A 48 6.17 -16.14 12.69
C LYS A 48 6.27 -14.62 12.57
N CYS A 49 7.12 -14.09 11.69
CA CYS A 49 7.23 -12.64 11.54
C CYS A 49 6.03 -12.07 10.78
N PRO A 50 5.62 -10.82 11.12
CA PRO A 50 4.60 -10.10 10.36
C PRO A 50 4.92 -10.04 8.86
N ARG A 51 3.88 -9.96 8.01
CA ARG A 51 3.97 -9.87 6.54
C ARG A 51 5.00 -8.83 6.08
N MET A 52 4.97 -7.66 6.71
CA MET A 52 5.85 -6.52 6.43
C MET A 52 7.34 -6.84 6.61
N CYS A 53 7.70 -7.77 7.49
CA CYS A 53 9.09 -8.14 7.76
C CYS A 53 9.66 -9.12 6.71
N LYS A 54 8.82 -9.72 5.87
CA LYS A 54 9.23 -10.76 4.91
C LYS A 54 9.84 -10.19 3.64
N MET A 55 9.66 -8.90 3.43
CA MET A 55 10.17 -8.17 2.28
C MET A 55 10.83 -6.87 2.75
N LYS A 56 11.69 -6.32 1.91
CA LYS A 56 12.33 -5.04 2.14
C LYS A 56 12.42 -4.27 0.83
N PHE A 57 12.68 -2.97 0.91
CA PHE A 57 13.08 -2.24 -0.27
C PHE A 57 14.44 -2.74 -0.76
N LYS A 58 14.61 -2.77 -2.07
CA LYS A 58 15.92 -3.03 -2.68
C LYS A 58 16.89 -1.94 -2.23
N ALA A 59 18.15 -2.32 -2.04
CA ALA A 59 19.17 -1.38 -1.66
C ALA A 59 19.28 -0.27 -2.72
N SER A 60 19.16 0.98 -2.28
CA SER A 60 19.38 2.17 -3.11
C SER A 60 20.51 2.98 -2.49
N LYS A 61 21.26 3.69 -3.35
CA LYS A 61 22.24 4.69 -2.88
C LYS A 61 21.56 5.93 -2.30
N MET A 62 20.26 6.09 -2.55
CA MET A 62 19.44 7.19 -2.08
C MET A 62 18.65 6.79 -0.82
N LYS A 63 18.28 7.76 0.02
CA LYS A 63 17.46 7.54 1.22
C LYS A 63 15.98 7.22 0.92
N GLY A 64 15.58 7.18 -0.35
CA GLY A 64 14.21 6.90 -0.80
C GLY A 64 14.12 6.92 -2.31
N PHE A 65 12.89 6.86 -2.82
CA PHE A 65 12.58 6.96 -4.25
C PHE A 65 11.96 8.32 -4.54
N SER A 66 12.36 8.95 -5.63
CA SER A 66 11.73 10.19 -6.08
C SER A 66 10.32 9.91 -6.61
N LEU A 67 9.42 10.90 -6.51
CA LEU A 67 8.08 10.78 -7.09
C LEU A 67 8.15 10.54 -8.60
N ARG A 68 9.13 11.13 -9.30
CA ARG A 68 9.35 10.90 -10.73
C ARG A 68 9.61 9.43 -11.03
N GLU A 69 10.53 8.78 -10.30
CA GLU A 69 10.82 7.35 -10.49
C GLU A 69 9.59 6.47 -10.22
N ILE A 70 8.77 6.85 -9.23
CA ILE A 70 7.52 6.15 -8.92
C ILE A 70 6.52 6.31 -10.07
N TYR A 71 6.30 7.54 -10.56
CA TYR A 71 5.38 7.81 -11.67
C TYR A 71 5.83 7.17 -12.98
N ASP A 72 7.13 7.23 -13.29
CA ASP A 72 7.70 6.58 -14.47
C ASP A 72 7.50 5.05 -14.41
N CYS A 73 7.60 4.45 -13.22
CA CYS A 73 7.35 3.02 -13.00
C CYS A 73 5.85 2.65 -13.06
N LEU A 74 4.97 3.53 -12.58
CA LEU A 74 3.52 3.34 -12.68
C LEU A 74 3.04 3.41 -14.14
N GLY A 75 3.61 4.33 -14.93
CA GLY A 75 3.18 4.58 -16.30
C GLY A 75 1.68 4.88 -16.35
N THR A 76 0.92 4.04 -17.07
CA THR A 76 -0.53 4.14 -17.18
C THR A 76 -1.29 3.08 -16.37
N THR A 77 -0.59 2.30 -15.53
CA THR A 77 -1.23 1.20 -14.80
C THR A 77 -2.25 1.70 -13.80
N LYS A 78 -3.37 1.00 -13.72
CA LYS A 78 -4.42 1.22 -12.71
C LYS A 78 -4.63 -0.02 -11.84
N ASP A 79 -3.72 -0.98 -11.92
CA ASP A 79 -3.83 -2.26 -11.24
C ASP A 79 -3.50 -2.12 -9.75
N ILE A 80 -4.50 -2.33 -8.90
CA ILE A 80 -4.37 -2.36 -7.44
C ILE A 80 -4.92 -3.69 -6.95
N HIS A 81 -4.07 -4.48 -6.29
CA HIS A 81 -4.45 -5.76 -5.72
C HIS A 81 -4.75 -5.63 -4.23
N SER A 82 -5.75 -6.38 -3.77
CA SER A 82 -5.95 -6.56 -2.33
C SER A 82 -4.75 -7.29 -1.73
N ILE A 83 -4.12 -6.65 -0.75
CA ILE A 83 -3.07 -7.24 0.07
C ILE A 83 -3.60 -8.18 1.16
N LEU A 84 -4.92 -8.15 1.40
CA LEU A 84 -5.63 -9.01 2.33
C LEU A 84 -6.40 -10.05 1.51
N THR A 85 -5.70 -11.13 1.13
CA THR A 85 -6.34 -12.25 0.46
C THR A 85 -7.07 -13.10 1.52
N PRO A 86 -8.40 -13.20 1.45
CA PRO A 86 -9.15 -13.98 2.43
C PRO A 86 -8.82 -15.47 2.30
N SER A 87 -8.74 -16.16 3.43
CA SER A 87 -8.79 -17.62 3.46
C SER A 87 -10.15 -18.13 3.00
N SER A 88 -10.24 -19.39 2.59
CA SER A 88 -11.52 -20.00 2.16
C SER A 88 -12.64 -19.88 3.20
N ARG A 89 -12.29 -19.87 4.49
CA ARG A 89 -13.24 -19.63 5.58
C ARG A 89 -13.70 -18.18 5.65
N GLU A 90 -12.77 -17.24 5.48
CA GLU A 90 -13.06 -15.80 5.45
C GLU A 90 -13.88 -15.44 4.22
N THR A 91 -13.60 -16.00 3.05
CA THR A 91 -14.42 -15.80 1.83
C THR A 91 -15.89 -16.13 2.10
N ARG A 92 -16.19 -17.29 2.70
CA ARG A 92 -17.56 -17.68 3.05
C ARG A 92 -18.21 -16.78 4.12
N LEU A 93 -17.40 -16.11 4.94
CA LEU A 93 -17.90 -15.12 5.90
C LEU A 93 -18.19 -13.80 5.21
N LEU A 94 -17.28 -13.37 4.33
CA LEU A 94 -17.42 -12.18 3.51
C LEU A 94 -18.69 -12.28 2.67
N ASP A 95 -18.92 -13.37 1.94
CA ASP A 95 -20.14 -13.59 1.13
C ASP A 95 -21.46 -13.47 1.93
N ARG A 96 -21.41 -13.63 3.25
CA ARG A 96 -22.59 -13.49 4.12
C ARG A 96 -22.75 -12.09 4.72
N ILE A 97 -21.68 -11.29 4.73
CA ILE A 97 -21.62 -9.96 5.35
C ILE A 97 -21.67 -8.88 4.27
N THR A 98 -20.97 -9.07 3.16
CA THR A 98 -20.99 -8.17 2.02
C THR A 98 -22.20 -8.49 1.16
N ASP A 99 -22.93 -7.45 0.79
CA ASP A 99 -23.96 -7.59 -0.24
C ASP A 99 -23.33 -8.07 -1.55
N VAL A 100 -24.10 -8.83 -2.31
CA VAL A 100 -23.71 -9.16 -3.68
C VAL A 100 -23.60 -7.84 -4.43
N ASP A 101 -22.46 -7.60 -5.07
CA ASP A 101 -22.30 -6.47 -5.99
C ASP A 101 -23.27 -6.69 -7.16
N ASN A 102 -24.45 -6.11 -7.04
CA ASN A 102 -25.55 -6.27 -7.98
C ASN A 102 -25.37 -5.36 -9.20
N GLY A 103 -24.20 -4.71 -9.37
CA GLY A 103 -23.98 -3.72 -10.41
C GLY A 103 -24.92 -2.53 -10.30
N TRP A 104 -25.43 -2.26 -9.09
CA TRP A 104 -26.17 -1.04 -8.82
C TRP A 104 -25.14 0.08 -8.90
N ASN A 105 -25.16 0.81 -10.01
CA ASN A 105 -24.55 2.12 -10.04
C ASN A 105 -25.16 2.88 -8.86
N ASP A 106 -24.34 3.33 -7.92
CA ASP A 106 -24.73 4.26 -6.86
C ASP A 106 -25.10 5.61 -7.50
N VAL A 107 -26.14 5.62 -8.33
CA VAL A 107 -26.71 6.80 -8.99
C VAL A 107 -27.39 7.73 -8.00
N ASP A 108 -27.64 7.24 -6.79
CA ASP A 108 -28.26 7.96 -5.70
C ASP A 108 -27.25 8.58 -4.73
N ASP A 109 -25.94 8.33 -4.91
CA ASP A 109 -24.93 9.12 -4.21
C ASP A 109 -25.02 10.55 -4.74
N PRO A 110 -25.37 11.54 -3.91
CA PRO A 110 -25.44 12.92 -4.37
C PRO A 110 -24.05 13.32 -4.87
N ILE A 111 -23.95 13.61 -6.17
CA ILE A 111 -22.79 14.32 -6.71
C ILE A 111 -22.79 15.67 -6.00
N ALA A 112 -21.86 15.85 -5.07
CA ALA A 112 -21.58 17.15 -4.49
C ALA A 112 -20.98 18.01 -5.62
N ASP A 113 -21.83 18.77 -6.30
CA ASP A 113 -21.36 19.86 -7.16
C ASP A 113 -20.53 20.81 -6.27
N GLY A 114 -19.27 20.98 -6.66
CA GLY A 114 -18.28 21.80 -5.94
C GLY A 114 -18.53 23.29 -6.01
#